data_AF-A0A1E4ZUG4-F1
#
_entry.id   AF-A0A1E4ZUG4-F1
#
_cell.length_a   1.000
_cell.length_b   1.000
_cell.length_c   1.000
_cell.angle_alpha   90.00
_cell.angle_beta   90.00
_cell.angle_gamma   90.00
#
_symmetry.space_group_name_H-M   'P 1'
#
loop_
_entity.id
_entity.type
_entity.pdbx_description
1 polymer ?
#
loop_
_entity_poly.entity_id
_entity_poly.type
_entity_poly.pdbx_seq_one_letter_code
_entity_poly.pdbx_strand_id
1 'polypeptide(L)'
;MKDIKKLSNILKLLDDESLNVRQCVLKELYCYGAELERDIESFYPEYFYNPHPLLKKVFDIYRNNDFVKTCQDSLNNNSFFQKIEDINKAYDNVEKTLYFPGTLIFHKNRKYRGVVVDIDLSFRSKKASSDTDEIPLHHQQPWYYVLVHKTEKVIYLPHSHIDYDKSGEQILHPLRDYFFKNFQKGVYKRNKRILNKV
;
A
#
# COMPACT_ATOMS: atom_id res chain seq x y z
N MET A 1 22.04 -23.12 5.09
CA MET A 1 21.89 -22.23 3.92
C MET A 1 20.41 -21.94 3.79
N LYS A 2 19.99 -20.67 3.92
CA LYS A 2 18.57 -20.33 3.81
C LYS A 2 18.09 -20.60 2.38
N ASP A 3 16.90 -21.17 2.25
CA ASP A 3 16.37 -21.53 0.94
C ASP A 3 15.91 -20.28 0.20
N ILE A 4 16.79 -19.75 -0.65
CA ILE A 4 16.56 -18.56 -1.47
C ILE A 4 15.30 -18.73 -2.33
N LYS A 5 15.01 -19.93 -2.86
CA LYS A 5 13.81 -20.19 -3.66
C LYS A 5 12.55 -20.12 -2.79
N LYS A 6 12.63 -20.61 -1.55
CA LYS A 6 11.55 -20.47 -0.57
C LYS A 6 11.27 -18.99 -0.30
N LEU A 7 12.30 -18.16 -0.09
CA LEU A 7 12.14 -16.72 0.14
C LEU A 7 11.41 -16.01 -1.01
N SER A 8 11.76 -16.28 -2.27
CA SER A 8 11.04 -15.71 -3.43
C SER A 8 9.54 -16.05 -3.40
N ASN A 9 9.20 -17.30 -3.10
CA ASN A 9 7.81 -17.74 -3.05
C ASN A 9 7.05 -17.07 -1.90
N ILE A 10 7.69 -16.88 -0.75
CA ILE A 10 7.12 -16.19 0.41
C ILE A 10 6.87 -14.71 0.08
N LEU A 11 7.82 -14.02 -0.56
CA LEU A 11 7.70 -12.60 -0.90
C LEU A 11 6.54 -12.32 -1.88
N LYS A 12 6.25 -13.23 -2.81
CA LYS A 12 5.12 -13.11 -3.74
C LYS A 12 3.75 -13.17 -3.07
N LEU A 13 3.68 -13.74 -1.86
CA LEU A 13 2.44 -13.92 -1.10
C LEU A 13 2.18 -12.76 -0.11
N LEU A 14 3.02 -11.73 -0.11
CA LEU A 14 2.85 -10.56 0.75
C LEU A 14 1.58 -9.76 0.44
N ASP A 15 1.12 -9.79 -0.82
CA ASP A 15 -0.10 -9.14 -1.32
C ASP A 15 -1.29 -10.12 -1.44
N ASP A 16 -1.22 -11.32 -0.84
CA ASP A 16 -2.31 -12.32 -0.94
C ASP A 16 -3.58 -11.83 -0.21
N GLU A 17 -4.76 -11.96 -0.81
CA GLU A 17 -6.05 -11.48 -0.24
C GLU A 17 -6.42 -12.16 1.09
N SER A 18 -5.87 -13.34 1.38
CA SER A 18 -6.15 -14.09 2.60
C SER A 18 -5.26 -13.62 3.74
N LEU A 19 -5.89 -13.06 4.77
CA LEU A 19 -5.24 -12.71 6.04
C LEU A 19 -4.42 -13.87 6.64
N ASN A 20 -4.95 -15.09 6.56
CA ASN A 20 -4.27 -16.28 7.09
C ASN A 20 -2.99 -16.59 6.30
N VAL A 21 -3.01 -16.38 4.98
CA VAL A 21 -1.83 -16.58 4.13
C VAL A 21 -0.77 -15.52 4.45
N ARG A 22 -1.15 -14.24 4.55
CA ARG A 22 -0.23 -13.16 4.94
C ARG A 22 0.35 -13.35 6.35
N GLN A 23 -0.43 -13.87 7.30
CA GLN A 23 0.07 -14.24 8.63
C GLN A 23 1.13 -15.35 8.57
N CYS A 24 0.91 -16.38 7.75
CA CYS A 24 1.89 -17.44 7.53
C CYS A 24 3.17 -16.90 6.88
N VAL A 25 3.04 -16.02 5.88
CA VAL A 25 4.15 -15.35 5.20
C VAL A 25 4.99 -14.55 6.19
N LEU A 26 4.37 -13.75 7.05
CA LEU A 26 5.08 -12.94 8.05
C LEU A 26 5.81 -13.79 9.09
N LYS A 27 5.16 -14.86 9.59
CA LYS A 27 5.80 -15.81 10.51
C LYS A 27 7.03 -16.44 9.87
N GLU A 28 6.91 -16.83 8.61
CA GLU A 28 7.99 -17.46 7.87
C GLU A 28 9.13 -16.48 7.59
N LEU A 29 8.85 -15.24 7.17
CA LEU A 29 9.86 -14.18 7.01
C LEU A 29 10.61 -13.94 8.33
N TYR A 30 9.89 -13.93 9.45
CA TYR A 30 10.53 -13.75 10.75
C TYR A 30 11.53 -14.87 11.10
N CYS A 31 11.28 -16.11 10.67
CA CYS A 31 12.20 -17.22 10.87
C CYS A 31 13.55 -17.05 10.13
N TYR A 32 13.65 -16.13 9.16
CA TYR A 32 14.92 -15.78 8.53
C TYR A 32 15.80 -14.89 9.43
N GLY A 33 15.25 -14.27 10.48
CA GLY A 33 16.03 -13.50 11.45
C GLY A 33 16.64 -12.21 10.90
N ALA A 34 17.57 -11.61 11.64
CA ALA A 34 18.13 -10.28 11.35
C ALA A 34 18.89 -10.17 10.02
N GLU A 35 19.33 -11.29 9.46
CA GLU A 35 19.96 -11.35 8.14
C GLU A 35 18.95 -11.21 6.99
N LEU A 36 17.64 -11.32 7.24
CA LEU A 36 16.60 -11.24 6.23
C LEU A 36 16.72 -10.00 5.35
N GLU A 37 16.99 -8.86 5.97
CA GLU A 37 17.09 -7.59 5.26
C GLU A 37 18.27 -7.59 4.28
N ARG A 38 19.44 -8.07 4.72
CA ARG A 38 20.63 -8.24 3.88
C ARG A 38 20.40 -9.28 2.77
N ASP A 39 19.72 -10.37 3.10
CA ASP A 39 19.37 -11.41 2.14
C ASP A 39 18.44 -10.86 1.04
N ILE A 40 17.45 -10.02 1.41
CA ILE A 40 16.54 -9.41 0.45
C ILE A 40 17.25 -8.33 -0.38
N GLU A 41 18.09 -7.49 0.20
CA GLU A 41 18.90 -6.52 -0.55
C GLU A 41 19.79 -7.20 -1.59
N SER A 42 20.44 -8.31 -1.21
CA SER A 42 21.37 -9.05 -2.04
C SER A 42 20.69 -9.84 -3.17
N PHE A 43 19.59 -10.54 -2.87
CA PHE A 43 18.99 -11.49 -3.81
C PHE A 43 17.71 -10.98 -4.48
N TYR A 44 17.04 -9.99 -3.89
CA TYR A 44 15.72 -9.50 -4.29
C TYR A 44 15.62 -7.97 -4.16
N PRO A 45 16.52 -7.20 -4.80
CA PRO A 45 16.64 -5.76 -4.62
C PRO A 45 15.34 -5.00 -4.91
N GLU A 46 14.49 -5.51 -5.80
CA GLU A 46 13.17 -4.94 -6.09
C GLU A 46 12.26 -4.89 -4.85
N TYR A 47 12.37 -5.88 -3.95
CA TYR A 47 11.64 -5.94 -2.68
C TYR A 47 12.34 -5.14 -1.58
N PHE A 48 13.60 -4.75 -1.78
CA PHE A 48 14.35 -3.92 -0.83
C PHE A 48 14.14 -2.43 -1.08
N TYR A 49 14.25 -1.98 -2.34
CA TYR A 49 14.12 -0.58 -2.72
C TYR A 49 12.67 -0.10 -2.78
N ASN A 50 11.73 -1.01 -3.05
CA ASN A 50 10.30 -0.72 -2.99
C ASN A 50 9.57 -1.79 -2.16
N PRO A 51 9.83 -1.83 -0.83
CA PRO A 51 9.33 -2.90 0.00
C PRO A 51 7.83 -2.78 0.17
N HIS A 52 7.16 -3.93 0.04
CA HIS A 52 5.78 -4.09 0.44
C HIS A 52 5.57 -3.58 1.89
N PRO A 53 4.46 -2.89 2.23
CA PRO A 53 4.28 -2.29 3.57
C PRO A 53 4.45 -3.27 4.74
N LEU A 54 4.04 -4.54 4.57
CA LEU A 54 4.29 -5.59 5.58
C LEU A 54 5.78 -5.89 5.72
N LEU A 55 6.51 -5.99 4.62
CA LEU A 55 7.93 -6.29 4.61
C LEU A 55 8.73 -5.13 5.22
N LYS A 56 8.37 -3.88 4.88
CA LYS A 56 8.96 -2.68 5.49
C LYS A 56 8.82 -2.70 7.01
N LYS A 57 7.65 -3.06 7.54
CA LYS A 57 7.44 -3.19 8.98
C LYS A 57 8.27 -4.31 9.59
N VAL A 58 8.46 -5.43 8.88
CA VAL A 58 9.38 -6.50 9.32
C VAL A 58 10.82 -5.99 9.40
N PHE A 59 11.29 -5.21 8.42
CA PHE A 59 12.60 -4.55 8.49
C PHE A 59 12.66 -3.57 9.67
N ASP A 60 11.65 -2.73 9.85
CA ASP A 60 11.59 -1.80 10.98
C ASP A 60 11.60 -2.53 12.33
N ILE A 61 11.02 -3.73 12.43
CA ILE A 61 11.13 -4.56 13.63
C ILE A 61 12.58 -4.97 13.88
N TYR A 62 13.32 -5.40 12.86
CA TYR A 62 14.72 -5.79 13.03
C TYR A 62 15.64 -4.58 13.26
N ARG A 63 15.35 -3.44 12.64
CA ARG A 63 16.11 -2.19 12.78
C ARG A 63 15.86 -1.48 14.11
N ASN A 64 14.62 -1.50 14.62
CA ASN A 64 14.23 -0.83 15.87
C ASN A 64 14.29 -1.73 17.11
N ASN A 65 14.60 -3.03 16.97
CA ASN A 65 14.87 -3.88 18.12
C ASN A 65 16.34 -3.75 18.53
N ASP A 66 16.57 -3.27 19.75
CA ASP A 66 17.73 -3.57 20.58
C ASP A 66 18.07 -5.08 20.50
N PHE A 67 18.93 -5.46 19.55
CA PHE A 67 19.32 -6.84 19.25
C PHE A 67 19.86 -7.61 20.47
N VAL A 68 20.19 -6.90 21.56
CA VAL A 68 20.76 -7.43 22.80
C VAL A 68 19.70 -7.73 23.88
N LYS A 69 18.53 -7.07 23.88
CA LYS A 69 17.59 -7.16 25.01
C LYS A 69 16.57 -8.30 24.88
N THR A 70 16.20 -8.69 23.65
CA THR A 70 15.13 -9.67 23.40
C THR A 70 15.59 -11.13 23.40
N CYS A 71 16.90 -11.40 23.28
CA CYS A 71 17.42 -12.77 23.38
C CYS A 71 17.25 -13.38 24.79
N GLN A 72 17.00 -12.56 25.82
CA GLN A 72 16.69 -13.01 27.18
C GLN A 72 15.19 -13.27 27.44
N ASP A 73 14.29 -12.70 26.63
CA ASP A 73 12.83 -12.87 26.76
C ASP A 73 12.25 -13.99 25.86
N SER A 74 13.14 -14.68 25.13
CA SER A 74 12.90 -15.61 24.00
C SER A 74 11.99 -16.82 24.24
N LEU A 75 11.29 -16.96 25.37
CA LEU A 75 10.43 -18.13 25.61
C LEU A 75 9.01 -17.83 26.09
N ASN A 76 8.65 -16.58 26.42
CA ASN A 76 7.29 -16.25 26.82
C ASN A 76 6.49 -15.57 25.69
N ASN A 77 5.79 -16.43 24.96
CA ASN A 77 4.72 -16.15 24.02
C ASN A 77 3.71 -15.11 24.55
N ASN A 78 3.75 -13.90 23.98
CA ASN A 78 2.57 -13.03 23.75
C ASN A 78 2.94 -11.72 23.04
N SER A 79 4.10 -11.13 23.33
CA SER A 79 4.50 -9.83 22.76
C SER A 79 4.70 -9.87 21.24
N PHE A 80 5.32 -10.93 20.71
CA PHE A 80 5.65 -11.02 19.28
C PHE A 80 4.42 -11.31 18.41
N PHE A 81 3.64 -12.34 18.75
CA PHE A 81 2.42 -12.66 18.00
C PHE A 81 1.40 -11.53 18.07
N GLN A 82 1.31 -10.81 19.20
CA GLN A 82 0.50 -9.60 19.30
C GLN A 82 0.99 -8.50 18.34
N LYS A 83 2.31 -8.24 18.27
CA LYS A 83 2.87 -7.28 17.29
C LYS A 83 2.59 -7.68 15.85
N ILE A 84 2.70 -8.96 15.51
CA ILE A 84 2.38 -9.47 14.16
C ILE A 84 0.86 -9.35 13.88
N GLU A 85 0.01 -9.60 14.87
CA GLU A 85 -1.43 -9.40 14.75
C GLU A 85 -1.79 -7.92 14.60
N ASP A 86 -1.09 -7.02 15.29
CA ASP A 86 -1.25 -5.57 15.17
C ASP A 86 -0.71 -5.06 13.81
N ILE A 87 0.37 -5.66 13.29
CA ILE A 87 0.88 -5.40 11.94
C ILE A 87 -0.13 -5.84 10.89
N ASN A 88 -0.72 -7.03 11.06
CA ASN A 88 -1.75 -7.54 10.18
C ASN A 88 -3.06 -6.76 10.30
N LYS A 89 -3.48 -6.33 11.50
CA LYS A 89 -4.61 -5.40 11.67
C LYS A 89 -4.31 -4.07 11.00
N ALA A 90 -3.10 -3.54 11.16
CA ALA A 90 -2.69 -2.31 10.50
C ALA A 90 -2.59 -2.47 8.98
N TYR A 91 -2.24 -3.65 8.47
CA TYR A 91 -2.18 -3.93 7.04
C TYR A 91 -3.55 -4.25 6.45
N ASP A 92 -4.38 -5.02 7.13
CA ASP A 92 -5.81 -5.17 6.83
C ASP A 92 -6.50 -3.82 6.86
N ASN A 93 -6.11 -2.92 7.76
CA ASN A 93 -6.58 -1.55 7.74
C ASN A 93 -6.01 -0.79 6.54
N VAL A 94 -4.74 -0.95 6.15
CA VAL A 94 -4.18 -0.28 4.96
C VAL A 94 -4.79 -0.81 3.65
N GLU A 95 -4.94 -2.13 3.46
CA GLU A 95 -5.65 -2.76 2.34
C GLU A 95 -7.16 -2.49 2.38
N LYS A 96 -7.81 -2.43 3.55
CA LYS A 96 -9.20 -1.93 3.67
C LYS A 96 -9.33 -0.44 3.39
N THR A 97 -8.23 0.30 3.34
CA THR A 97 -8.24 1.76 3.15
C THR A 97 -7.52 2.17 1.86
N LEU A 98 -7.27 1.30 0.88
CA LEU A 98 -6.92 1.76 -0.47
C LEU A 98 -8.20 2.06 -1.27
N TYR A 99 -8.22 3.21 -1.93
CA TYR A 99 -9.33 3.58 -2.80
C TYR A 99 -9.04 3.13 -4.24
N PHE A 100 -9.49 1.93 -4.60
CA PHE A 100 -9.29 1.38 -5.96
C PHE A 100 -9.94 2.23 -7.07
N PRO A 101 -9.43 2.18 -8.32
CA PRO A 101 -10.08 2.85 -9.44
C PRO A 101 -11.56 2.49 -9.55
N GLY A 102 -12.39 3.53 -9.63
CA GLY A 102 -13.85 3.45 -9.63
C GLY A 102 -14.49 3.65 -8.26
N THR A 103 -13.71 3.69 -7.18
CA THR A 103 -14.18 4.03 -5.84
C THR A 103 -14.58 5.51 -5.77
N LEU A 104 -15.76 5.77 -5.21
CA LEU A 104 -16.22 7.11 -4.92
C LEU A 104 -15.60 7.63 -3.63
N ILE A 105 -15.14 8.86 -3.67
CA ILE A 105 -14.45 9.50 -2.57
C ILE A 105 -14.98 10.89 -2.26
N PHE A 106 -14.75 11.34 -1.04
CA PHE A 106 -15.05 12.65 -0.55
C PHE A 106 -13.79 13.30 0.02
N HIS A 107 -13.52 14.54 -0.38
CA HIS A 107 -12.38 15.28 0.12
C HIS A 107 -12.72 15.89 1.49
N LYS A 108 -11.97 15.52 2.53
CA LYS A 108 -12.19 15.90 3.94
C LYS A 108 -12.43 17.40 4.16
N ASN A 109 -11.49 18.23 3.69
CA ASN A 109 -11.52 19.67 4.00
C ASN A 109 -12.28 20.52 2.99
N ARG A 110 -12.16 20.20 1.70
CA ARG A 110 -12.74 20.99 0.59
C ARG A 110 -14.18 20.58 0.23
N LYS A 111 -14.72 19.53 0.88
CA LYS A 111 -16.11 19.10 0.81
C LYS A 111 -16.64 18.83 -0.61
N TYR A 112 -15.79 18.32 -1.50
CA TYR A 112 -16.20 17.85 -2.82
C TYR A 112 -16.10 16.33 -2.92
N ARG A 113 -16.87 15.76 -3.85
CA ARG A 113 -16.85 14.33 -4.17
C ARG A 113 -16.17 14.07 -5.51
N GLY A 114 -15.68 12.85 -5.70
CA GLY A 114 -15.03 12.44 -6.93
C GLY A 114 -14.93 10.92 -7.07
N VAL A 115 -14.32 10.47 -8.15
CA VAL A 115 -14.01 9.04 -8.37
C VAL A 115 -12.52 8.88 -8.64
N VAL A 116 -11.91 7.87 -8.01
CA VAL A 116 -10.51 7.50 -8.30
C VAL A 116 -10.42 6.89 -9.69
N VAL A 117 -9.46 7.34 -10.51
CA VAL A 117 -9.18 6.74 -11.83
C VAL A 117 -7.89 5.93 -11.87
N ASP A 118 -6.94 6.25 -10.99
CA ASP A 118 -5.65 5.57 -10.87
C ASP A 118 -5.00 5.87 -9.50
N ILE A 119 -4.03 5.04 -9.11
CA ILE A 119 -3.29 5.12 -7.85
C ILE A 119 -1.80 5.01 -8.14
N ASP A 120 -1.01 5.84 -7.48
CA ASP A 120 0.43 5.63 -7.33
C ASP A 120 0.74 5.41 -5.84
N LEU A 121 1.41 4.29 -5.50
CA LEU A 121 1.72 3.95 -4.10
C LEU A 121 2.76 4.90 -3.47
N SER A 122 3.49 5.63 -4.31
CA SER A 122 4.48 6.64 -3.93
C SER A 122 4.25 7.92 -4.74
N PHE A 123 4.61 9.07 -4.16
CA PHE A 123 4.50 10.34 -4.85
C PHE A 123 5.33 10.39 -6.13
N ARG A 124 4.69 10.61 -7.29
CA ARG A 124 5.37 10.93 -8.54
C ARG A 124 5.70 12.42 -8.63
N SER A 125 6.93 12.77 -8.32
CA SER A 125 7.50 14.08 -8.63
C SER A 125 7.98 14.13 -10.09
N LYS A 126 7.62 15.17 -10.85
CA LYS A 126 8.26 15.47 -12.15
C LYS A 126 9.66 16.10 -12.03
N LYS A 127 10.16 16.36 -10.82
CA LYS A 127 11.35 17.19 -10.54
C LYS A 127 12.44 16.52 -9.69
N ALA A 128 12.28 15.26 -9.30
CA ALA A 128 13.33 14.54 -8.57
C ALA A 128 14.34 13.98 -9.58
N SER A 129 15.32 14.81 -9.96
CA SER A 129 16.40 14.48 -10.90
C SER A 129 17.74 14.21 -10.19
N SER A 130 17.71 13.71 -8.96
CA SER A 130 18.93 13.30 -8.24
C SER A 130 18.64 12.19 -7.24
N ASP A 131 19.47 11.16 -7.22
CA ASP A 131 19.43 9.98 -6.35
C ASP A 131 19.66 10.29 -4.84
N THR A 132 19.64 11.58 -4.47
CA THR A 132 20.07 12.08 -3.15
C THR A 132 18.99 12.83 -2.38
N ASP A 133 17.84 13.11 -2.99
CA ASP A 133 16.78 13.87 -2.30
C ASP A 133 15.85 12.92 -1.55
N GLU A 134 15.94 12.91 -0.22
CA GLU A 134 15.01 12.19 0.64
C GLU A 134 13.56 12.59 0.33
N ILE A 135 12.71 11.60 0.01
CA ILE A 135 11.28 11.84 -0.21
C ILE A 135 10.69 12.34 1.12
N PRO A 136 10.10 13.56 1.16
CA PRO A 136 9.54 14.09 2.38
C PRO A 136 8.54 13.12 3.03
N LEU A 137 8.55 13.00 4.36
CA LEU A 137 7.71 12.05 5.08
C LEU A 137 6.21 12.15 4.72
N HIS A 138 5.72 13.36 4.43
CA HIS A 138 4.33 13.61 4.02
C HIS A 138 3.99 13.09 2.60
N HIS A 139 4.99 12.72 1.80
CA HIS A 139 4.85 12.07 0.50
C HIS A 139 4.90 10.54 0.57
N GLN A 140 5.21 9.96 1.74
CA GLN A 140 5.22 8.50 1.99
C GLN A 140 3.81 7.95 2.23
N GLN A 141 2.92 8.17 1.27
CA GLN A 141 1.55 7.68 1.27
C GLN A 141 1.07 7.46 -0.17
N PRO A 142 0.00 6.68 -0.40
CA PRO A 142 -0.60 6.57 -1.72
C PRO A 142 -1.15 7.91 -2.21
N TRP A 143 -1.05 8.13 -3.51
CA TRP A 143 -1.61 9.27 -4.21
C TRP A 143 -2.59 8.83 -5.28
N TYR A 144 -3.63 9.65 -5.47
CA TYR A 144 -4.78 9.30 -6.26
C TYR A 144 -5.02 10.34 -7.34
N TYR A 145 -5.28 9.87 -8.55
CA TYR A 145 -5.89 10.67 -9.60
C TYR A 145 -7.41 10.59 -9.45
N VAL A 146 -8.05 11.74 -9.30
CA VAL A 146 -9.49 11.84 -9.02
C VAL A 146 -10.18 12.77 -10.00
N LEU A 147 -11.30 12.32 -10.56
CA LEU A 147 -12.23 13.20 -11.31
C LEU A 147 -13.19 13.87 -10.33
N VAL A 148 -13.28 15.20 -10.37
CA VAL A 148 -14.10 15.96 -9.42
C VAL A 148 -15.51 16.18 -9.96
N HIS A 149 -16.52 15.80 -9.18
CA HIS A 149 -17.93 15.90 -9.54
C HIS A 149 -18.37 17.32 -9.93
N LYS A 150 -19.15 17.43 -11.01
CA LYS A 150 -19.68 18.68 -11.59
C LYS A 150 -18.58 19.65 -12.03
N THR A 151 -17.41 19.13 -12.36
CA THR A 151 -16.30 19.92 -12.92
C THR A 151 -15.61 19.14 -14.03
N GLU A 152 -14.65 19.77 -14.68
CA GLU A 152 -13.75 19.14 -15.65
C GLU A 152 -12.37 18.82 -15.05
N LYS A 153 -12.21 19.02 -13.74
CA LYS A 153 -10.92 18.95 -13.06
C LYS A 153 -10.55 17.50 -12.73
N VAL A 154 -9.33 17.14 -13.11
CA VAL A 154 -8.62 15.98 -12.59
C VAL A 154 -7.62 16.47 -11.56
N ILE A 155 -7.64 15.90 -10.35
CA ILE A 155 -6.76 16.30 -9.25
C ILE A 155 -5.90 15.11 -8.86
N TYR A 156 -4.63 15.38 -8.59
CA TYR A 156 -3.70 14.45 -7.96
C TYR A 156 -3.55 14.81 -6.49
N LEU A 157 -3.94 13.92 -5.58
CA LEU A 157 -3.99 14.23 -4.15
C LEU A 157 -3.59 13.05 -3.24
N PRO A 158 -3.07 13.33 -2.03
CA PRO A 158 -2.63 12.30 -1.11
C PRO A 158 -3.80 11.60 -0.42
N HIS A 159 -3.57 10.34 -0.03
CA HIS A 159 -4.51 9.50 0.71
C HIS A 159 -5.13 10.20 1.93
N SER A 160 -4.31 10.92 2.71
CA SER A 160 -4.73 11.56 3.96
C SER A 160 -5.89 12.55 3.79
N HIS A 161 -6.10 13.11 2.60
CA HIS A 161 -7.16 14.08 2.29
C HIS A 161 -8.50 13.45 1.91
N ILE A 162 -8.58 12.12 1.84
CA ILE A 162 -9.69 11.38 1.25
C ILE A 162 -10.44 10.58 2.31
N ASP A 163 -11.77 10.56 2.19
CA ASP A 163 -12.68 9.61 2.83
C ASP A 163 -13.58 8.94 1.78
N TYR A 164 -14.28 7.87 2.15
CA TYR A 164 -15.32 7.27 1.30
C TYR A 164 -16.49 8.24 1.11
N ASP A 165 -16.97 8.33 -0.13
CA ASP A 165 -18.24 9.00 -0.42
C ASP A 165 -19.41 8.07 -0.04
N LYS A 166 -20.26 8.54 0.87
CA LYS A 166 -21.41 7.78 1.38
C LYS A 166 -22.68 7.97 0.56
N SER A 167 -22.67 8.86 -0.45
CA SER A 167 -23.87 9.13 -1.25
C SER A 167 -24.28 7.94 -2.11
N GLY A 168 -23.33 7.13 -2.58
CA GLY A 168 -23.60 6.02 -3.51
C GLY A 168 -24.05 6.48 -4.91
N GLU A 169 -24.05 7.77 -5.18
CA GLU A 169 -24.58 8.37 -6.40
C GLU A 169 -23.53 8.43 -7.51
N GLN A 170 -23.95 8.54 -8.76
CA GLN A 170 -23.01 8.76 -9.86
C GLN A 170 -22.35 10.14 -9.78
N ILE A 171 -21.14 10.25 -10.37
CA ILE A 171 -20.53 11.54 -10.62
C ILE A 171 -20.86 12.08 -12.03
N LEU A 172 -20.87 13.40 -12.15
CA LEU A 172 -20.97 14.13 -13.42
C LEU A 172 -19.59 14.68 -13.76
N HIS A 173 -18.92 14.12 -14.76
CA HIS A 173 -17.62 14.56 -15.23
C HIS A 173 -17.44 14.17 -16.71
N PRO A 174 -16.93 15.05 -17.60
CA PRO A 174 -16.81 14.74 -19.03
C PRO A 174 -15.98 13.48 -19.33
N LEU A 175 -14.90 13.27 -18.58
CA LEU A 175 -14.03 12.10 -18.74
C LEU A 175 -14.55 10.82 -18.06
N ARG A 176 -15.72 10.82 -17.41
CA ARG A 176 -16.23 9.63 -16.71
C ARG A 176 -16.30 8.42 -17.64
N ASP A 177 -16.96 8.58 -18.80
CA ASP A 177 -17.18 7.49 -19.76
C ASP A 177 -15.89 7.10 -20.51
N TYR A 178 -14.89 8.00 -20.49
CA TYR A 178 -13.56 7.69 -20.99
C TYR A 178 -12.83 6.66 -20.12
N PHE A 179 -13.07 6.63 -18.80
CA PHE A 179 -12.40 5.71 -17.87
C PHE A 179 -13.29 4.53 -17.41
N PHE A 180 -14.61 4.69 -17.39
CA PHE A 180 -15.52 3.70 -16.82
C PHE A 180 -16.64 3.34 -17.80
N LYS A 181 -17.15 2.11 -17.69
CA LYS A 181 -18.22 1.61 -18.55
C LYS A 181 -19.56 1.42 -17.83
N ASN A 182 -19.53 1.04 -16.55
CA ASN A 182 -20.72 0.73 -15.76
C ASN A 182 -20.57 1.34 -14.36
N PHE A 183 -21.70 1.59 -13.71
CA PHE A 183 -21.79 1.95 -12.29
C PHE A 183 -22.71 0.98 -11.58
N GLN A 184 -22.24 0.31 -10.52
CA GLN A 184 -23.01 -0.69 -9.80
C GLN A 184 -22.66 -0.66 -8.32
N LYS A 185 -23.69 -0.63 -7.45
CA LYS A 185 -23.53 -0.64 -5.98
C LYS A 185 -22.55 0.44 -5.47
N GLY A 186 -22.63 1.66 -6.01
CA GLY A 186 -21.77 2.78 -5.58
C GLY A 186 -20.34 2.76 -6.13
N VAL A 187 -19.99 1.83 -7.03
CA VAL A 187 -18.64 1.70 -7.58
C VAL A 187 -18.67 1.68 -9.11
N TYR A 188 -17.73 2.38 -9.73
CA TYR A 188 -17.54 2.34 -11.19
C TYR A 188 -16.68 1.15 -11.62
N LYS A 189 -17.08 0.47 -12.69
CA LYS A 189 -16.26 -0.57 -13.33
C LYS A 189 -15.37 0.05 -14.40
N ARG A 190 -14.06 -0.16 -14.26
CA ARG A 190 -13.05 0.27 -15.24
C ARG A 190 -13.35 -0.32 -16.62
N ASN A 191 -13.16 0.48 -17.67
CA ASN A 191 -13.21 -0.02 -19.04
C ASN A 191 -11.87 -0.69 -19.43
N LYS A 192 -11.85 -1.39 -20.57
CA LYS A 192 -10.65 -2.15 -21.04
C LYS A 192 -9.54 -1.25 -21.62
N ARG A 193 -9.61 0.08 -21.46
CA ARG A 193 -8.62 0.99 -22.03
C ARG A 193 -7.40 1.04 -21.12
N ILE A 194 -6.23 0.69 -21.67
CA ILE A 194 -4.94 0.78 -21.00
C ILE A 194 -4.57 2.27 -20.86
N LEU A 195 -4.18 2.67 -19.65
CA LEU A 195 -3.55 3.98 -19.45
C LEU A 195 -2.12 3.90 -19.94
N ASN A 196 -1.81 4.58 -21.04
CA ASN A 196 -0.42 4.88 -21.36
C ASN A 196 0.05 5.95 -20.37
N LYS A 197 0.75 5.53 -19.31
CA LYS A 197 1.44 6.43 -18.39
C LYS A 197 2.62 7.03 -19.17
N VAL A 198 2.52 8.32 -19.50
CA VAL A 198 3.59 9.12 -20.14
C VAL A 198 4.56 9.61 -19.08
#